data_AF-A0A2T5J1C2-F1
#
_entry.id   AF-A0A2T5J1C2-F1
#
_cell.length_a   1.000
_cell.length_b   1.000
_cell.length_c   1.000
_cell.angle_alpha   90.00
_cell.angle_beta   90.00
_cell.angle_gamma   90.00
#
_symmetry.space_group_name_H-M   'P 1'
#
loop_
_entity.id
_entity.type
_entity.pdbx_description
1 polymer ?
#
loop_
_entity_poly.entity_id
_entity_poly.type
_entity_poly.pdbx_seq_one_letter_code
_entity_poly.pdbx_strand_id
1 'polypeptide(L)' 'MMSRRQEKINKLLCKVFGHQLIDGVKYHNHATRGSSKICQRCGFYEVVLADDEQHLSTSSPDTHAQAVK' A
#
# COMPACT_ATOMS: atom_id res chain seq x y z
N MET A 1 15.28 7.73 9.18
CA MET A 1 14.00 7.57 9.91
C MET A 1 13.27 8.91 9.92
N MET A 2 12.00 8.95 9.51
CA MET A 2 11.18 10.17 9.55
C MET A 2 10.71 10.46 10.99
N SER A 3 10.57 11.72 11.36
CA SER A 3 10.01 12.08 12.67
C SER A 3 8.50 11.78 12.72
N ARG A 4 7.95 11.49 13.92
CA ARG A 4 6.50 11.28 14.10
C ARG A 4 5.65 12.47 13.60
N ARG A 5 6.21 13.69 13.68
CA ARG A 5 5.53 14.90 13.17
C ARG A 5 5.47 14.90 11.65
N GLN A 6 6.58 14.55 10.99
CA GLN A 6 6.64 14.44 9.54
C GLN A 6 5.70 13.35 9.02
N GLU A 7 5.61 12.21 9.71
CA GLU A 7 4.70 11.13 9.35
C GLU A 7 3.23 11.58 9.39
N LYS A 8 2.82 12.32 10.42
CA LYS A 8 1.46 12.88 10.53
C LYS A 8 1.15 13.85 9.40
N ILE A 9 2.09 14.73 9.06
CA ILE A 9 1.94 15.69 7.95
C ILE A 9 1.81 14.93 6.62
N ASN A 10 2.69 13.96 6.37
CA ASN A 10 2.66 13.16 5.15
C ASN A 10 1.33 12.38 5.00
N LYS A 11 0.81 11.81 6.09
CA LYS A 11 -0.52 11.16 6.11
C LYS A 11 -1.64 12.15 5.80
N LEU A 12 -1.60 13.36 6.35
CA LEU A 12 -2.58 14.41 6.07
C LEU A 12 -2.54 14.84 4.60
N LEU A 13 -1.33 15.06 4.05
CA LEU A 13 -1.14 15.42 2.65
C LEU A 13 -1.68 14.33 1.71
N CYS A 14 -1.50 13.05 2.05
CA CYS A 14 -2.08 11.98 1.26
C CYS A 14 -3.61 11.94 1.30
N LYS A 15 -4.25 12.35 2.41
CA LYS A 15 -5.71 12.46 2.50
C LYS A 15 -6.27 13.61 1.67
N VAL A 16 -5.54 14.73 1.57
CA VAL A 16 -5.99 15.94 0.86
C VAL A 16 -5.68 15.87 -0.64
N PHE A 17 -4.49 15.40 -1.00
CA PHE A 17 -3.98 15.44 -2.38
C PHE A 17 -3.86 14.06 -3.04
N GLY A 18 -4.30 13.00 -2.35
CA GLY A 18 -4.12 11.62 -2.81
C GLY A 18 -2.73 11.05 -2.57
N HIS A 19 -2.52 9.78 -2.91
CA HIS A 19 -1.23 9.11 -2.73
C HIS A 19 -0.25 9.40 -3.87
N GLN A 20 1.00 9.74 -3.53
CA GLN A 20 2.09 9.81 -4.50
C GLN A 20 2.69 8.43 -4.72
N LEU A 21 2.01 7.63 -5.53
CA LEU A 21 2.40 6.27 -5.86
C LEU A 21 3.57 6.25 -6.84
N ILE A 22 4.53 5.38 -6.57
CA ILE A 22 5.57 4.97 -7.51
C ILE A 22 5.48 3.48 -7.77
N ASP A 23 5.96 3.05 -8.94
CA ASP A 23 6.05 1.63 -9.26
C ASP A 23 7.02 0.93 -8.30
N GLY A 24 6.53 -0.16 -7.74
CA GLY A 24 7.27 -1.09 -6.90
C GLY A 24 7.72 -2.33 -7.67
N VAL A 25 7.93 -3.41 -6.93
CA VAL A 25 8.37 -4.69 -7.48
C VAL A 25 7.30 -5.28 -8.39
N LYS A 26 7.72 -5.72 -9.57
CA LYS A 26 6.92 -6.58 -10.46
C LYS A 26 7.19 -8.02 -10.09
N TYR A 27 6.15 -8.82 -9.97
CA TYR A 27 6.29 -10.24 -9.67
C TYR A 27 5.52 -11.07 -10.69
N HIS A 28 6.08 -12.25 -10.96
CA HIS A 28 5.51 -13.22 -11.86
C HIS A 28 5.63 -14.58 -11.20
N ASN A 29 4.49 -15.17 -10.88
CA ASN A 29 4.39 -16.55 -10.45
C ASN A 29 3.77 -17.38 -11.59
N HIS A 30 3.83 -18.70 -11.46
CA HIS A 30 3.32 -19.64 -12.47
C HIS A 30 1.84 -19.39 -12.85
N ALA A 31 1.04 -18.81 -11.96
CA ALA A 31 -0.40 -18.58 -12.16
C ALA A 31 -0.80 -17.10 -12.32
N THR A 32 0.05 -16.14 -11.95
CA THR A 32 -0.34 -14.72 -11.88
C THR A 32 0.82 -13.80 -12.22
N ARG A 33 0.53 -12.73 -12.94
CA ARG A 33 1.43 -11.56 -13.08
C ARG A 33 0.88 -10.40 -12.29
N GLY A 34 1.77 -9.64 -11.67
CA GLY A 34 1.36 -8.45 -10.93
C GLY A 34 2.49 -7.45 -10.78
N SER A 35 2.10 -6.24 -10.41
CA SER A 35 3.00 -5.19 -9.98
C SER A 35 2.53 -4.64 -8.65
N SER A 36 3.42 -3.94 -7.96
CA SER A 36 3.08 -3.21 -6.76
C SER A 36 3.28 -1.73 -6.98
N LYS A 37 2.62 -0.91 -6.18
CA LYS A 37 2.83 0.53 -6.09
C LYS A 37 2.98 0.92 -4.64
N ILE A 38 3.88 1.85 -4.36
CA ILE A 38 4.13 2.36 -3.00
C ILE A 38 4.08 3.88 -2.96
N CYS A 39 3.46 4.42 -1.92
CA CYS A 39 3.43 5.85 -1.68
C CYS A 39 4.71 6.32 -0.99
N GLN A 40 5.48 7.19 -1.64
CA GLN A 40 6.74 7.70 -1.07
C GLN A 40 6.56 8.51 0.22
N ARG A 41 5.36 9.08 0.45
CA ARG A 41 5.09 9.93 1.62
C ARG A 41 4.74 9.14 2.86
N CYS A 42 3.80 8.20 2.73
CA CYS A 42 3.18 7.53 3.88
C CYS A 42 3.36 6.01 3.88
N GLY A 43 4.04 5.44 2.87
CA GLY A 43 4.27 4.00 2.77
C GLY A 43 3.02 3.17 2.44
N PHE A 44 1.93 3.82 2.02
CA PHE A 44 0.76 3.09 1.52
C PHE A 44 1.16 2.18 0.36
N TYR A 45 0.70 0.94 0.37
CA TYR A 45 1.12 -0.09 -0.57
C TYR A 45 -0.12 -0.68 -1.23
N GLU A 46 -0.04 -0.84 -2.55
CA GLU A 46 -1.11 -1.39 -3.37
C GLU A 46 -0.55 -2.43 -4.33
N VAL A 47 -1.32 -3.50 -4.53
CA VAL A 47 -0.98 -4.59 -5.45
C VAL A 47 -1.92 -4.51 -6.65
N VAL A 48 -1.33 -4.52 -7.84
CA VAL A 48 -2.03 -4.50 -9.12
C VAL A 48 -1.82 -5.86 -9.78
N LEU A 49 -2.89 -6.65 -9.90
CA LEU A 49 -2.86 -7.92 -10.61
C LEU A 49 -3.11 -7.66 -12.10
N ALA A 50 -2.41 -8.40 -12.98
CA ALA A 50 -2.49 -8.21 -14.43
C ALA A 50 -3.69 -8.93 -15.07
N ASP A 51 -4.23 -9.97 -14.40
CA ASP A 51 -5.28 -10.84 -14.94
C ASP A 51 -6.70 -10.35 -14.65
N ASP A 52 -6.86 -9.41 -13.71
CA ASP A 52 -8.12 -8.72 -13.44
C ASP A 52 -7.78 -7.30 -12.97
N GLU A 53 -8.40 -6.28 -13.55
CA GLU A 53 -8.33 -4.87 -13.12
C GLU A 53 -8.97 -4.64 -11.73
N GLN A 54 -8.81 -5.58 -10.80
CA GLN A 54 -9.21 -5.47 -9.41
C GLN A 54 -8.03 -4.93 -8.61
N HIS A 55 -8.06 -3.61 -8.40
CA HIS A 55 -7.27 -2.93 -7.40
C HIS A 55 -7.54 -3.56 -6.02
N LEU A 56 -6.64 -4.44 -5.56
CA LEU A 56 -6.71 -4.97 -4.21
C LEU A 56 -6.03 -3.97 -3.28
N SER A 57 -6.76 -2.92 -2.91
CA SER A 57 -6.30 -1.96 -1.92
C SER A 57 -6.25 -2.67 -0.56
N THR A 58 -5.09 -3.23 -0.21
CA THR A 58 -4.83 -3.72 1.14
C THR A 58 -4.71 -2.50 2.05
N SER A 59 -5.84 -2.02 2.57
CA SER A 59 -5.87 -1.17 3.74
C SER A 59 -5.06 -1.87 4.84
N SER A 60 -4.10 -1.16 5.41
CA SER A 60 -3.20 -1.63 6.46
C SER A 60 -3.95 -2.43 7.54
N PRO A 61 -3.32 -3.45 8.17
CA PRO A 61 -3.97 -4.19 9.24
C PRO A 61 -4.17 -3.27 10.44
N ASP A 62 -5.39 -2.78 10.63
CA ASP A 62 -5.89 -2.44 11.95
C ASP A 62 -5.99 -3.76 12.74
N THR A 63 -5.10 -3.85 13.75
CA THR A 63 -5.10 -4.76 14.89
C THR A 63 -6.40 -5.55 15.09
N HIS A 64 -6.42 -6.81 14.66
CA HIS A 64 -7.30 -7.83 15.25
C HIS A 64 -6.48 -9.10 15.50
N ALA A 65 -5.92 -9.17 16.71
CA ALA A 65 -5.52 -10.43 17.32
C ALA A 65 -6.79 -11.29 17.47
N GLN A 66 -7.00 -12.24 16.57
CA GLN A 66 -7.88 -13.37 16.84
C GLN A 66 -7.10 -14.37 17.71
N ALA A 67 -7.33 -14.27 19.02
CA ALA A 67 -7.14 -15.37 19.92
C ALA A 67 -8.17 -16.45 19.56
N VAL A 68 -7.72 -17.55 18.98
CA VAL A 68 -8.51 -18.78 18.89
C VAL A 68 -8.21 -19.56 20.17
N LYS A 69 -9.25 -19.75 20.98
CA LYS A 69 -9.25 -20.62 22.17
C LYS A 69 -9.17 -22.09 21.77
#